data_AF-A0A7Y6QBY1-F1
#
_entry.id   AF-A0A7Y6QBY1-F1
#
_cell.length_a   1.000
_cell.length_b   1.000
_cell.length_c   1.000
_cell.angle_alpha   90.00
_cell.angle_beta   90.00
_cell.angle_gamma   90.00
#
_symmetry.space_group_name_H-M   'P 1'
#
loop_
_entity.id
_entity.type
_entity.pdbx_description
1 polymer ?
#
loop_
_entity_poly.entity_id
_entity_poly.type
_entity_poly.pdbx_seq_one_letter_code
_entity_poly.pdbx_strand_id
1 'polypeptide(L)'
;MPARSVQCLENATPAQLAEVELLGETGLHWETLDVDFTILGLMKGIFGTAKFMEAQRRGGQSRSAAKIEASRANGAKGGRPRKIS
;
A
#
# COMPACT_ATOMS: atom_id res chain seq x y z
N MET A 1 4.37 6.19 5.44
CA MET A 1 3.78 4.89 5.03
C MET A 1 2.38 5.15 4.49
N PRO A 2 2.05 4.81 3.23
CA PRO A 2 0.70 5.02 2.73
C PRO A 2 -0.26 3.96 3.30
N ALA A 3 -1.33 4.38 3.98
CA ALA A 3 -2.30 3.45 4.58
C ALA A 3 -2.90 2.46 3.57
N ARG A 4 -3.05 2.86 2.30
CA ARG A 4 -3.61 2.02 1.22
C ARG A 4 -2.72 0.85 0.80
N SER A 5 -1.47 0.76 1.27
CA SER A 5 -0.63 -0.43 1.05
C SER A 5 -0.84 -1.52 2.11
N VAL A 6 -1.72 -1.26 3.09
CA VAL A 6 -2.03 -2.15 4.20
C VAL A 6 -3.27 -2.96 3.86
N GLN A 7 -3.16 -4.27 4.05
CA GLN A 7 -4.24 -5.23 3.84
C GLN A 7 -5.44 -4.81 4.68
N CYS A 8 -6.63 -4.84 4.09
CA CYS A 8 -7.90 -4.40 4.67
C CYS A 8 -8.05 -2.88 4.87
N LEU A 9 -7.01 -2.07 4.59
CA LEU A 9 -7.08 -0.61 4.60
C LEU A 9 -7.06 0.00 3.18
N GLU A 10 -7.08 -0.81 2.12
CA GLU A 10 -6.88 -0.38 0.73
C GLU A 10 -7.98 0.58 0.27
N ASN A 11 -9.22 0.30 0.72
CA ASN A 11 -10.43 1.04 0.37
C ASN A 11 -10.99 1.86 1.55
N ALA A 12 -10.27 1.91 2.67
CA ALA A 12 -10.70 2.67 3.84
C ALA A 12 -10.81 4.16 3.50
N THR A 13 -11.91 4.77 3.94
CA THR A 13 -12.08 6.21 3.83
C THR A 13 -11.16 6.93 4.81
N PRO A 14 -10.82 8.21 4.59
CA PRO A 14 -10.04 8.98 5.56
C PRO A 14 -10.68 9.04 6.94
N ALA A 15 -12.02 9.03 7.02
CA ALA A 15 -12.75 9.01 8.28
C ALA A 15 -12.51 7.68 9.02
N GLN A 16 -12.69 6.54 8.34
CA GLN A 16 -12.42 5.22 8.92
C GLN A 16 -10.95 5.08 9.35
N LEU A 17 -10.00 5.61 8.56
CA LEU A 17 -8.58 5.58 8.93
C LEU A 17 -8.28 6.41 10.20
N ALA A 18 -9.07 7.47 10.46
CA ALA A 18 -8.90 8.32 11.63
C ALA A 18 -9.45 7.70 12.93
N GLU A 19 -10.27 6.65 12.83
CA GLU A 19 -10.84 5.89 13.96
C GLU A 19 -9.81 4.92 14.60
N VAL A 20 -8.51 5.16 14.39
CA VAL A 20 -7.46 4.29 14.93
C VAL A 20 -7.38 4.41 16.45
N GLU A 21 -7.37 3.27 17.13
CA GLU A 21 -7.25 3.17 18.58
C GLU A 21 -6.01 2.35 18.98
N LEU A 22 -5.51 2.57 20.20
CA LEU A 22 -4.44 1.76 20.76
C LEU A 22 -5.01 0.46 21.35
N LEU A 23 -4.50 -0.66 20.87
CA LEU A 23 -4.74 -1.98 21.45
C LEU A 23 -3.54 -2.36 22.31
N GLY A 24 -3.64 -2.06 23.61
CA GLY A 24 -2.52 -2.19 24.55
C GLY A 24 -1.40 -1.19 24.25
N GLU A 25 -0.15 -1.58 24.48
CA GLU A 25 1.01 -0.68 24.35
C GLU A 25 1.51 -0.52 22.91
N THR A 26 1.30 -1.53 22.06
CA THR A 26 1.96 -1.60 20.73
C THR A 26 1.03 -2.02 19.59
N GLY A 27 -0.25 -2.25 19.88
CA GLY A 27 -1.27 -2.56 18.89
C GLY A 27 -2.00 -1.31 18.41
N LEU A 28 -2.43 -1.34 17.15
CA LEU A 28 -3.34 -0.40 16.52
C LEU A 28 -4.57 -1.19 16.07
N HIS A 29 -5.74 -0.71 16.44
CA HIS A 29 -7.02 -1.32 16.14
C HIS A 29 -7.91 -0.34 15.38
N TRP A 30 -8.67 -0.85 14.42
CA TRP A 30 -9.75 -0.14 13.76
C TRP A 30 -11.03 -0.95 13.90
N GLU A 31 -11.92 -0.54 14.80
CA GLU A 31 -13.18 -1.24 15.10
C GLU A 31 -14.05 -1.39 13.84
N THR A 32 -14.30 -0.28 13.13
CA THR A 32 -15.14 -0.28 11.91
C THR A 32 -14.58 -1.16 10.79
N LEU A 33 -13.27 -1.38 10.76
CA LEU A 33 -12.60 -2.16 9.72
C LEU A 33 -12.29 -3.60 10.18
N ASP A 34 -12.51 -3.91 11.46
CA ASP A 34 -12.22 -5.19 12.11
C ASP A 34 -10.78 -5.67 11.85
N VAL A 35 -9.81 -4.77 12.06
CA VAL A 35 -8.39 -5.05 11.77
C VAL A 35 -7.46 -4.58 12.86
N ASP A 36 -6.43 -5.39 13.09
CA ASP A 36 -5.36 -5.14 14.05
C ASP A 36 -3.99 -5.15 13.38
N PHE A 37 -3.15 -4.20 13.79
CA PHE A 37 -1.74 -4.15 13.40
C PHE A 37 -0.85 -3.88 14.60
N THR A 38 0.40 -4.36 14.54
CA THR A 38 1.41 -3.94 15.52
C THR A 38 2.22 -2.79 14.96
N ILE A 39 2.53 -1.79 15.78
CA ILE A 39 3.40 -0.67 15.42
C ILE A 39 4.74 -1.20 14.90
N LEU A 40 5.33 -2.17 15.60
CA LEU A 40 6.60 -2.78 15.20
C LEU A 40 6.50 -3.49 13.84
N GLY A 41 5.38 -4.18 13.56
CA GLY A 41 5.13 -4.84 12.28
C GLY A 41 5.10 -3.83 11.13
N LEU A 42 4.34 -2.74 11.30
CA LEU A 42 4.27 -1.67 10.32
C LEU A 42 5.63 -1.00 10.09
N MET A 43 6.40 -0.74 11.15
CA MET A 43 7.76 -0.19 11.05
C MET A 43 8.72 -1.14 10.32
N LYS A 44 8.53 -2.45 10.45
CA LYS A 44 9.32 -3.49 9.75
C LYS A 44 8.86 -3.76 8.32
N GLY A 45 7.82 -3.08 7.83
CA GLY A 45 7.33 -3.26 6.47
C GLY A 45 6.27 -4.36 6.31
N ILE A 46 5.69 -4.85 7.40
CA ILE A 46 4.67 -5.91 7.38
C ILE A 46 3.30 -5.24 7.33
N PHE A 47 2.66 -5.33 6.16
CA PHE A 47 1.38 -4.66 5.89
C PHE A 47 0.21 -5.62 5.72
N GLY A 48 0.39 -6.89 6.07
CA GLY A 48 -0.63 -7.92 5.92
C GLY A 48 -0.01 -9.30 5.86
N THR A 49 -0.82 -10.26 5.42
CA THR A 49 -0.40 -11.65 5.23
C THR A 49 0.69 -11.77 4.16
N ALA A 50 1.53 -12.79 4.27
CA ALA A 50 2.56 -13.08 3.26
C ALA A 50 1.96 -13.23 1.85
N LYS A 51 0.80 -13.89 1.74
CA LYS A 51 0.06 -14.07 0.48
C LYS A 51 -0.39 -12.73 -0.12
N PHE A 52 -0.92 -11.83 0.70
CA PHE A 52 -1.33 -10.49 0.26
C PHE A 52 -0.13 -9.68 -0.25
N MET A 53 0.95 -9.64 0.53
CA MET A 53 2.16 -8.90 0.15
C MET A 53 2.82 -9.47 -1.11
N GLU A 54 2.77 -10.79 -1.30
CA GLU A 54 3.23 -11.43 -2.53
C GLU A 54 2.34 -11.05 -3.73
N ALA A 55 1.02 -11.03 -3.56
CA ALA A 55 0.09 -10.61 -4.62
C ALA A 55 0.33 -9.16 -5.04
N GLN A 56 0.53 -8.24 -4.08
CA GLN A 56 0.89 -6.84 -4.36
C GLN A 56 2.22 -6.73 -5.12
N ARG A 57 3.24 -7.50 -4.71
CA ARG A 57 4.54 -7.57 -5.42
C ARG A 57 4.37 -8.05 -6.85
N ARG A 58 3.62 -9.13 -7.07
CA ARG A 58 3.33 -9.68 -8.40
C ARG A 58 2.54 -8.70 -9.27
N GLY A 59 1.55 -8.00 -8.71
CA GLY A 59 0.81 -6.93 -9.40
C GLY A 59 1.72 -5.78 -9.86
N GLY A 60 2.64 -5.36 -8.99
CA GLY A 60 3.70 -4.40 -9.31
C GLY A 60 4.63 -4.87 -10.44
N GLN A 61 4.83 -6.18 -10.60
CA GLN A 61 5.62 -6.78 -11.67
C GLN A 61 4.82 -7.14 -12.93
N SER A 62 3.48 -7.00 -12.90
CA SER A 62 2.61 -7.35 -14.04
C SER A 62 3.05 -6.62 -15.32
N ARG A 63 2.99 -7.35 -16.44
CA ARG A 63 3.28 -6.88 -17.81
C ARG A 63 2.02 -6.96 -18.70
N SER A 64 0.85 -6.67 -18.14
CA SER A 64 -0.40 -6.68 -18.91
C SER A 64 -0.38 -5.66 -20.04
N ALA A 65 -1.13 -5.92 -21.12
CA ALA A 65 -1.24 -5.00 -22.26
C ALA A 65 -1.65 -3.58 -21.81
N ALA A 66 -2.64 -3.47 -20.93
CA ALA A 66 -3.08 -2.20 -20.35
C ALA A 66 -1.95 -1.46 -19.59
N LYS A 67 -1.10 -2.19 -18.85
CA LYS A 67 0.03 -1.60 -18.12
C LYS A 67 1.18 -1.18 -19.05
N ILE A 68 1.39 -1.93 -20.14
CA ILE A 68 2.34 -1.57 -21.20
C ILE A 68 1.88 -0.29 -21.89
N GLU A 69 0.61 -0.18 -22.26
CA GLU A 69 0.05 1.04 -22.86
C GLU A 69 0.12 2.23 -21.91
N ALA A 70 -0.26 2.05 -20.64
CA ALA A 70 -0.14 3.11 -19.64
C ALA A 70 1.31 3.58 -19.47
N SER A 71 2.28 2.66 -19.46
CA SER A 71 3.71 2.99 -19.40
C SER A 71 4.18 3.76 -20.64
N ARG A 72 3.76 3.37 -21.84
CA ARG A 72 4.05 4.09 -23.09
C ARG A 72 3.46 5.50 -23.08
N ALA A 73 2.20 5.64 -22.70
CA ALA A 73 1.53 6.93 -22.58
C ALA A 73 2.22 7.83 -21.54
N ASN A 74 2.65 7.29 -20.40
CA ASN A 74 3.40 8.02 -19.38
C ASN A 74 4.81 8.42 -19.87
N GLY A 75 5.47 7.54 -20.62
CA GLY A 75 6.76 7.85 -21.26
C GLY A 75 6.66 9.00 -22.27
N ALA A 76 5.58 9.06 -23.05
CA ALA A 76 5.31 10.15 -23.99
C ALA A 76 5.10 11.52 -23.30
N LYS A 77 4.65 11.52 -22.04
CA LYS A 77 4.48 12.75 -21.22
C LYS A 77 5.77 13.29 -20.60
N GLY A 78 6.94 12.78 -21.02
CA GLY A 78 8.23 13.38 -20.69
C GLY A 78 9.18 12.49 -19.89
N GLY A 79 8.77 11.26 -19.54
CA GLY A 79 9.64 10.27 -18.90
C GLY A 79 10.41 10.78 -17.67
N ARG A 80 11.44 10.03 -17.25
CA ARG A 80 12.38 10.53 -16.24
C ARG A 80 13.34 11.50 -16.94
N PRO A 81 13.46 12.77 -16.50
CA PRO A 81 14.44 13.70 -17.05
C PRO A 81 15.84 13.06 -17.03
N ARG A 82 16.59 13.18 -18.13
CA ARG A 82 17.98 12.70 -18.17
C ARG A 82 18.77 13.48 -17.11
N LYS A 83 19.54 12.77 -16.29
CA LYS A 83 20.54 13.43 -15.43
C LYS A 83 21.46 14.23 -16.35
N ILE A 84 21.48 15.55 -16.15
CA ILE A 84 22.46 16.43 -16.75
C ILE A 84 23.75 16.13 -16.00
N SER A 85 24.75 15.61 -16.71
CA SER A 85 26.12 15.42 -16.23
C SER A 85 26.79 16.75 -15.97
#